data_AF-A0A7Y5U774-F1
#
_entry.id   AF-A0A7Y5U774-F1
#
_cell.length_a   1.000
_cell.length_b   1.000
_cell.length_c   1.000
_cell.angle_alpha   90.00
_cell.angle_beta   90.00
_cell.angle_gamma   90.00
#
_symmetry.space_group_name_H-M   'P 1'
#
loop_
_entity.id
_entity.type
_entity.pdbx_description
1 polymer ?
#
loop_
_entity_poly.entity_id
_entity_poly.type
_entity_poly.pdbx_seq_one_letter_code
_entity_poly.pdbx_strand_id
1 'polypeptide(L)' 'MRVVLDADVLIGALDGNDPHHTRTRVLFRNWKRRDEAPLISVVNLTEVLVAP' A
#
# COMPACT_ATOMS: atom_id res chain seq x y z
N MET A 1 14.64 -8.18 -6.21
CA MET A 1 14.00 -6.98 -6.79
C MET A 1 13.29 -6.24 -5.65
N ARG A 2 13.40 -4.93 -5.49
CA ARG A 2 12.66 -4.20 -4.44
C ARG A 2 11.30 -3.77 -4.99
N VAL A 3 10.24 -4.01 -4.23
CA VAL A 3 8.88 -3.55 -4.56
C VAL A 3 8.78 -2.07 -4.19
N VAL A 4 8.26 -1.25 -5.11
CA VAL A 4 7.91 0.15 -4.85
C VAL A 4 6.39 0.26 -4.85
N LEU A 5 5.84 0.90 -3.83
CA LEU A 5 4.40 1.06 -3.64
C LEU A 5 3.91 2.33 -4.31
N ASP A 6 2.84 2.16 -5.06
CA ASP A 6 1.98 3.25 -5.48
C ASP A 6 1.03 3.66 -4.33
N ALA A 7 0.55 4.90 -4.35
CA ALA A 7 -0.34 5.43 -3.32
C ALA A 7 -1.66 4.65 -3.29
N ASP A 8 -2.25 4.35 -4.44
CA ASP A 8 -3.54 3.64 -4.56
C ASP A 8 -3.52 2.28 -3.85
N VAL A 9 -2.37 1.60 -3.89
CA VAL A 9 -2.22 0.28 -3.24
C VAL A 9 -2.23 0.39 -1.73
N LEU A 10 -1.70 1.49 -1.18
CA LEU A 10 -1.72 1.77 0.25
C LEU A 10 -3.06 2.31 0.70
N ILE A 11 -3.64 3.26 -0.05
CA ILE A 11 -4.99 3.80 0.19
C ILE A 11 -5.97 2.64 0.25
N GLY A 12 -6.03 1.79 -0.78
CA GLY A 12 -6.92 0.63 -0.74
C GLY A 12 -6.63 -0.30 0.43
N ALA A 13 -5.36 -0.48 0.84
CA ALA A 13 -5.05 -1.35 1.99
C ALA A 13 -5.44 -0.76 3.35
N LEU A 14 -5.61 0.57 3.44
CA LEU A 14 -5.88 1.33 4.65
C LEU A 14 -7.35 1.77 4.77
N ASP A 15 -8.00 2.16 3.67
CA ASP A 15 -9.44 2.46 3.61
C ASP A 15 -10.26 1.18 3.50
N GLY A 16 -11.12 0.95 4.49
CA GLY A 16 -12.04 -0.19 4.52
C GLY A 16 -13.23 -0.07 3.56
N ASN A 17 -13.51 1.12 3.03
CA ASN A 17 -14.57 1.37 2.07
C ASN A 17 -14.07 1.29 0.62
N ASP A 18 -12.76 1.22 0.41
CA ASP A 18 -12.17 1.12 -0.92
C ASP A 18 -12.64 -0.19 -1.62
N PRO A 19 -13.13 -0.12 -2.88
CA PRO A 19 -13.59 -1.30 -3.62
C PRO A 19 -12.52 -2.39 -3.79
N HIS A 20 -11.25 -2.04 -3.67
CA HIS A 20 -10.10 -2.92 -3.77
C HIS A 20 -9.52 -3.32 -2.40
N HIS A 21 -10.14 -2.93 -1.28
CA HIS A 21 -9.63 -3.13 0.07
C HIS A 21 -9.16 -4.55 0.34
N THR A 22 -10.01 -5.54 0.02
CA THR A 22 -9.69 -6.95 0.26
C THR A 22 -8.43 -7.38 -0.51
N ARG A 23 -8.27 -6.91 -1.74
CA ARG A 23 -7.16 -7.29 -2.62
C ARG A 23 -5.84 -6.65 -2.17
N THR A 24 -5.85 -5.35 -1.93
CA THR A 24 -4.67 -4.57 -1.50
C THR A 24 -4.21 -4.98 -0.09
N ARG A 25 -5.15 -5.29 0.82
CA ARG A 25 -4.84 -5.82 2.15
C ARG A 25 -4.11 -7.16 2.12
N VAL A 26 -4.45 -8.04 1.18
CA VAL A 26 -3.75 -9.32 0.98
C VAL A 26 -2.32 -9.09 0.50
N LEU A 27 -2.11 -8.20 -0.47
CA LEU A 27 -0.77 -7.85 -0.96
C LEU A 27 0.10 -7.30 0.17
N PHE A 28 -0.43 -6.36 0.96
CA PHE A 28 0.28 -5.76 2.08
C PHE A 28 0.70 -6.79 3.14
N ARG A 29 -0.20 -7.72 3.50
CA ARG A 29 0.13 -8.83 4.43
C ARG A 29 1.17 -9.78 3.87
N ASN A 30 1.16 -10.04 2.57
CA ASN A 30 2.11 -10.94 1.92
C ASN A 30 3.53 -10.33 1.90
N TRP A 31 3.67 -9.03 1.66
CA TRP A 31 4.97 -8.36 1.74
C TRP A 31 5.55 -8.42 3.16
N LYS A 32 4.74 -8.15 4.19
CA LYS A 32 5.17 -8.30 5.59
C LYS A 32 5.70 -9.70 5.92
N ARG A 33 5.14 -10.75 5.31
CA ARG A 33 5.55 -12.14 5.55
C ARG A 33 6.83 -12.54 4.81
N ARG A 34 7.20 -11.84 3.73
CA ARG A 34 8.35 -12.19 2.89
C ARG A 34 9.65 -11.50 3.31
N ASP A 35 9.62 -10.70 4.38
CA ASP A 35 10.73 -9.81 4.78
C ASP A 35 11.21 -8.87 3.64
N GLU A 36 10.35 -8.71 2.63
CA GLU A 36 10.54 -7.72 1.58
C GLU A 36 9.98 -6.41 2.15
N ALA A 37 10.86 -5.50 2.57
CA ALA A 37 10.45 -4.14 2.94
C ALA A 37 10.10 -3.37 1.66
N PRO A 38 8.81 -3.14 1.36
CA PRO A 38 8.45 -2.39 0.17
C PRO A 38 8.83 -0.91 0.40
N LEU A 39 9.30 -0.26 -0.65
CA LEU A 39 9.66 1.15 -0.62
C LEU A 39 8.44 1.99 -1.01
N ILE A 40 8.35 3.20 -0.48
CA ILE A 40 7.39 4.21 -0.94
C ILE A 40 8.16 5.49 -1.26
N SER A 41 7.78 6.17 -2.35
CA SER A 41 8.33 7.49 -2.64
C SER A 41 7.73 8.52 -1.68
N VAL A 42 8.43 9.64 -1.44
CA VAL A 42 7.88 10.74 -0.63
C VAL A 42 6.60 11.31 -1.25
N VAL A 43 6.51 11.33 -2.59
CA VAL A 43 5.34 11.80 -3.33
C VAL A 43 4.12 10.90 -3.07
N ASN A 44 4.29 9.59 -3.19
CA ASN A 44 3.21 8.63 -2.95
C ASN A 44 2.83 8.61 -1.47
N LEU A 45 3.78 8.83 -0.56
CA LEU A 45 3.49 8.98 0.87
C LEU A 45 2.63 10.21 1.14
N THR A 46 2.94 11.35 0.52
CA THR A 46 2.14 12.58 0.70
C THR A 46 0.71 12.40 0.20
N GLU A 47 0.50 11.67 -0.89
CA GLU A 47 -0.84 11.36 -1.40
C GLU A 47 -1.66 10.54 -0.39
N VAL A 48 -1.09 9.45 0.14
CA VAL A 48 -1.71 8.62 1.18
C VAL A 48 -2.08 9.43 2.44
N LEU A 49 -1.26 10.43 2.81
CA LEU A 49 -1.51 11.25 3.99
C LEU A 49 -2.61 12.30 3.77
N VAL A 50 -2.85 12.73 2.53
CA VAL A 50 -3.86 13.74 2.18
C VAL A 50 -5.23 13.10 1.90
N ALA A 51 -5.24 11.89 1.34
CA ALA A 51 -6.46 11.16 1.01
C ALA A 51 -6.32 9.68 1.43
N PRO A 52 -6.56 9.35 2.70
CA PRO A 52 -6.53 7.98 3.17
C PRO A 52 -7.69 7.15 2.67
#